data_AF-A0A5J4N3R9-F1
#
_entry.id   AF-A0A5J4N3R9-F1
#
_cell.length_a   1.000
_cell.length_b   1.000
_cell.length_c   1.000
_cell.angle_alpha   90.00
_cell.angle_beta   90.00
_cell.angle_gamma   90.00
#
_symmetry.space_group_name_H-M   'P 1'
#
loop_
_entity.id
_entity.type
_entity.pdbx_description
1 polymer ?
#
loop_
_entity_poly.entity_id
_entity_poly.type
_entity_poly.pdbx_seq_one_letter_code
_entity_poly.pdbx_strand_id
1 'polypeptide(L)'
;HRREVDLENHILALISLLCQLSHLERSFQTFYIYTAVRKFFFFLKPMHLDSVCIMDISASGFLDCMLELRESQTTAEQLANNWFSHQSAMRIYGSYSQLDEDRNGMLTRDELSRYGNVTLIDAFLYRVFHEYINYDAEMDY
;
A
#
# COMPACT_ATOMS: atom_id res chain seq x y z
N HIS A 1 -13.19 7.85 -13.30
CA HIS A 1 -11.75 7.54 -13.29
C HIS A 1 -11.05 8.45 -12.31
N ARG A 2 -10.22 7.91 -11.41
CA ARG A 2 -9.42 8.68 -10.45
C ARG A 2 -7.94 8.46 -10.75
N ARG A 3 -7.18 9.55 -10.87
CA ARG A 3 -5.72 9.47 -10.94
C ARG A 3 -5.16 9.30 -9.52
N GLU A 4 -3.90 8.92 -9.43
CA GLU A 4 -3.22 8.63 -8.17
C GLU A 4 -3.30 9.81 -7.20
N VAL A 5 -2.90 11.00 -7.65
CA VAL A 5 -2.97 12.26 -6.88
C VAL A 5 -4.40 12.60 -6.43
N ASP A 6 -5.43 12.28 -7.24
CA ASP A 6 -6.81 12.55 -6.86
C ASP A 6 -7.25 11.62 -5.71
N LEU A 7 -6.72 10.39 -5.67
CA LEU A 7 -7.00 9.40 -4.63
C LEU A 7 -6.18 9.67 -3.36
N GLU A 8 -4.92 10.09 -3.48
CA GLU A 8 -4.09 10.54 -2.36
C GLU A 8 -4.76 11.66 -1.58
N ASN A 9 -5.20 12.71 -2.27
CA ASN A 9 -5.90 13.84 -1.66
C ASN A 9 -7.22 13.42 -1.00
N HIS A 10 -7.92 12.45 -1.59
CA HIS A 10 -9.14 11.92 -1.02
C HIS A 10 -8.88 11.15 0.28
N ILE A 11 -7.91 10.24 0.28
CA ILE A 11 -7.52 9.48 1.48
C ILE A 11 -6.99 10.43 2.57
N LEU A 12 -6.19 11.43 2.20
CA LEU A 12 -5.70 12.45 3.13
C LEU A 12 -6.86 13.15 3.87
N ALA A 13 -7.92 13.54 3.14
CA ALA A 13 -9.11 14.15 3.74
C ALA A 13 -9.93 13.16 4.59
N LEU A 14 -9.93 11.87 4.24
CA LEU A 14 -10.63 10.84 4.99
C LEU A 14 -9.95 10.50 6.32
N ILE A 15 -8.62 10.57 6.43
CA ILE A 15 -7.89 10.17 7.63
C ILE A 15 -8.43 10.86 8.90
N SER A 16 -8.75 12.15 8.84
CA SER A 16 -9.31 12.88 9.98
C SER A 16 -10.72 12.44 10.39
N LEU A 17 -11.45 11.75 9.50
CA LEU A 17 -12.81 11.27 9.73
C LEU A 17 -12.85 9.81 10.20
N LEU A 18 -11.74 9.08 10.08
CA LEU A 18 -11.63 7.68 10.45
C LEU A 18 -11.05 7.59 11.86
N CYS A 19 -11.87 7.21 12.84
CA CYS A 19 -11.48 7.13 14.26
C CYS A 19 -10.16 6.37 14.46
N GLN A 20 -10.03 5.22 13.78
CA GLN A 20 -8.86 4.35 13.90
C GLN A 20 -7.57 4.91 13.27
N LEU A 21 -7.66 6.00 12.49
CA LEU A 21 -6.52 6.62 11.80
C LEU A 21 -6.29 8.09 12.20
N SER A 22 -7.20 8.67 12.97
CA SER A 22 -7.12 10.08 13.37
C SER A 22 -5.86 10.44 14.20
N HIS A 23 -5.23 9.44 14.81
CA HIS A 23 -4.05 9.57 15.65
C HIS A 23 -2.74 9.17 14.97
N LEU A 24 -2.73 8.98 13.65
CA LEU A 24 -1.51 8.67 12.90
C LEU A 24 -0.47 9.78 13.10
N GLU A 25 0.78 9.39 13.37
CA GLU A 25 1.90 10.32 13.37
C GLU A 25 2.10 10.92 11.98
N ARG A 26 2.42 12.22 11.91
CA ARG A 26 2.59 12.91 10.63
C ARG A 26 3.69 12.30 9.75
N SER A 27 4.78 11.82 10.37
CA SER A 27 5.85 11.11 9.70
C SER A 27 5.35 9.85 8.99
N PHE A 28 4.41 9.13 9.61
CA PHE A 28 3.84 7.91 9.06
C PHE A 28 2.66 8.14 8.12
N GLN A 29 1.96 9.28 8.25
CA GLN A 29 0.78 9.59 7.46
C GLN A 29 1.05 9.55 5.96
N THR A 30 2.20 10.07 5.51
CA THR A 30 2.62 10.02 4.10
C THR A 30 2.74 8.57 3.62
N PHE A 31 3.43 7.71 4.39
CA PHE A 31 3.56 6.29 4.05
C PHE A 31 2.21 5.60 4.01
N TYR A 32 1.34 5.84 5.01
CA TYR A 32 0.01 5.28 5.04
C TYR A 32 -0.80 5.62 3.77
N ILE A 33 -0.78 6.90 3.35
CA ILE A 33 -1.48 7.35 2.14
C ILE A 33 -0.94 6.60 0.92
N TYR A 34 0.39 6.54 0.74
CA TYR A 34 1.00 5.79 -0.35
C TYR A 34 0.61 4.32 -0.33
N THR A 35 0.70 3.64 0.82
CA THR A 35 0.29 2.24 0.95
C THR A 35 -1.17 2.02 0.58
N ALA A 36 -2.06 2.90 1.04
CA ALA A 36 -3.49 2.79 0.79
C ALA A 36 -3.81 3.01 -0.69
N VAL A 37 -3.24 4.05 -1.31
CA VAL A 37 -3.41 4.34 -2.75
C VAL A 37 -2.85 3.21 -3.61
N ARG A 38 -1.64 2.71 -3.29
CA ARG A 38 -1.04 1.57 -4.00
C ARG A 38 -1.91 0.32 -3.96
N LYS A 39 -2.66 0.06 -2.88
CA LYS A 39 -3.63 -1.05 -2.84
C LYS A 39 -4.72 -0.89 -3.90
N PHE A 40 -5.30 0.31 -4.05
CA PHE A 40 -6.29 0.55 -5.11
C PHE A 40 -5.69 0.35 -6.50
N PHE A 41 -4.51 0.90 -6.74
CA PHE A 41 -3.88 0.84 -8.07
C PHE A 41 -3.39 -0.56 -8.39
N PHE A 42 -2.74 -1.26 -7.46
CA PHE A 42 -2.21 -2.60 -7.70
C PHE A 42 -3.31 -3.63 -8.01
N PHE A 43 -4.44 -3.58 -7.30
CA PHE A 43 -5.49 -4.59 -7.46
C PHE A 43 -6.60 -4.23 -8.45
N LEU A 44 -6.83 -2.93 -8.71
CA LEU A 44 -7.96 -2.48 -9.53
C LEU A 44 -7.55 -1.80 -10.83
N LYS A 45 -6.28 -1.47 -11.06
CA LYS A 45 -5.82 -0.83 -12.30
C LYS A 45 -5.46 -1.89 -13.34
N PRO A 46 -6.15 -1.93 -14.50
CA PRO A 46 -5.66 -2.68 -15.64
C PRO A 46 -4.33 -2.11 -16.13
N MET A 47 -3.43 -2.98 -16.62
CA MET A 47 -2.02 -2.68 -16.96
C MET A 47 -1.78 -1.51 -17.95
N HIS A 48 -2.83 -0.97 -18.58
CA HIS A 48 -2.74 0.06 -19.63
C HIS A 48 -3.52 1.36 -19.32
N LEU A 49 -4.10 1.51 -18.13
CA LEU A 49 -4.89 2.71 -17.79
C LEU A 49 -4.26 3.47 -16.64
N ASP A 50 -4.02 4.78 -16.78
CA ASP A 50 -3.44 5.61 -15.71
C ASP A 50 -4.41 5.95 -14.57
N SER A 51 -5.57 5.32 -14.53
CA SER A 51 -6.62 5.64 -13.58
C SER A 51 -7.49 4.44 -13.25
N VAL A 52 -8.00 4.41 -12.03
CA VAL A 52 -8.92 3.38 -11.57
C VAL A 52 -10.36 3.81 -11.83
N CYS A 53 -11.20 2.91 -12.34
CA CYS A 53 -12.63 3.18 -12.50
C CYS A 53 -13.31 3.17 -11.13
N ILE A 54 -14.23 4.11 -10.90
CA ILE A 54 -14.97 4.21 -9.63
C ILE A 54 -15.86 2.98 -9.43
N MET A 55 -16.35 2.38 -10.53
CA MET A 55 -17.15 1.16 -10.46
C MET A 55 -16.33 -0.02 -9.91
N ASP A 56 -15.06 -0.14 -10.30
CA ASP A 56 -14.16 -1.18 -9.79
C ASP A 56 -13.86 -0.95 -8.31
N ILE A 57 -13.65 0.31 -7.90
CA ILE A 57 -13.51 0.68 -6.48
C ILE A 57 -14.74 0.27 -5.69
N SER A 58 -15.94 0.58 -6.19
CA SER A 58 -17.18 0.22 -5.51
C SER A 58 -17.43 -1.29 -5.43
N ALA A 59 -17.00 -2.05 -6.44
CA ALA A 59 -17.17 -3.50 -6.48
C ALA A 59 -16.09 -4.27 -5.68
N SER A 60 -14.97 -3.62 -5.36
CA SER A 60 -13.81 -4.25 -4.70
C SER A 60 -13.99 -4.56 -3.21
N GLY A 61 -14.98 -3.96 -2.54
CA GLY A 61 -15.13 -3.99 -1.08
C GLY A 61 -14.11 -3.12 -0.32
N PHE A 62 -13.21 -2.41 -1.01
CA PHE A 62 -12.18 -1.59 -0.34
C PHE A 62 -12.77 -0.41 0.41
N LEU A 63 -13.87 0.15 -0.12
CA LEU A 63 -14.61 1.21 0.56
C LEU A 63 -15.22 0.71 1.87
N ASP A 64 -15.74 -0.52 1.90
CA ASP A 64 -16.29 -1.11 3.12
C ASP A 64 -15.21 -1.27 4.18
N CYS A 65 -14.04 -1.82 3.80
CA CYS A 65 -12.88 -1.89 4.69
C CYS A 65 -12.45 -0.51 5.19
N MET A 66 -12.45 0.54 4.37
CA MET A 66 -12.14 1.89 4.85
C MET A 66 -13.21 2.44 5.79
N LEU A 67 -14.49 2.19 5.52
CA LEU A 67 -15.59 2.67 6.35
C LEU A 67 -15.63 2.00 7.74
N GLU A 68 -15.20 0.73 7.86
CA GLU A 68 -15.02 0.05 9.14
C GLU A 68 -14.09 0.83 10.09
N LEU A 69 -13.09 1.55 9.56
CA LEU A 69 -12.14 2.33 10.36
C LEU A 69 -12.74 3.61 10.98
N ARG A 70 -13.98 3.95 10.59
CA ARG A 70 -14.74 5.03 11.23
C ARG A 70 -15.27 4.60 12.59
N GLU A 71 -15.48 3.31 12.81
CA GLU A 71 -15.99 2.80 14.09
C GLU A 71 -14.97 3.05 15.20
N SER A 72 -15.44 3.54 16.35
CA SER A 72 -14.57 3.81 17.50
C SER A 72 -14.23 2.54 18.29
N GLN A 73 -15.14 1.55 18.24
CA GLN A 73 -14.99 0.27 18.94
C GLN A 73 -14.74 -0.83 17.90
N THR A 74 -13.47 -1.13 17.68
CA THR A 74 -13.02 -2.21 16.77
C THR A 74 -12.05 -3.10 17.54
N THR A 75 -12.17 -4.42 17.39
CA THR A 75 -11.25 -5.35 18.07
C THR A 75 -9.89 -5.35 17.39
N ALA A 76 -8.85 -5.76 18.13
CA ALA A 76 -7.51 -5.90 17.57
C ALA A 76 -7.48 -6.91 16.40
N GLU A 77 -8.29 -7.97 16.47
CA GLU A 77 -8.42 -8.97 15.41
C GLU A 77 -9.05 -8.38 14.14
N GLN A 78 -10.13 -7.60 14.29
CA GLN A 78 -10.75 -6.89 13.16
C GLN A 78 -9.75 -5.94 12.50
N LEU A 79 -8.98 -5.17 13.27
CA LEU A 79 -7.96 -4.29 12.73
C LEU A 79 -6.81 -5.06 12.05
N ALA A 80 -6.43 -6.22 12.59
CA ALA A 80 -5.41 -7.07 11.98
C ALA A 80 -5.84 -7.62 10.61
N ASN A 81 -7.14 -7.90 10.46
CA ASN A 81 -7.73 -8.42 9.22
C ASN A 81 -8.15 -7.33 8.24
N ASN A 82 -8.40 -6.11 8.71
CA ASN A 82 -8.76 -4.99 7.86
C ASN A 82 -7.56 -4.52 7.02
N TRP A 83 -7.78 -4.44 5.71
CA TRP A 83 -6.71 -4.18 4.76
C TRP A 83 -6.24 -2.72 4.76
N PHE A 84 -7.04 -1.78 5.26
CA PHE A 84 -6.72 -0.35 5.32
C PHE A 84 -6.36 0.10 6.73
N SER A 85 -6.27 -0.81 7.71
CA SER A 85 -5.88 -0.46 9.06
C SER A 85 -4.44 0.05 9.15
N HIS A 86 -4.16 0.81 10.20
CA HIS A 86 -2.79 1.21 10.53
C HIS A 86 -1.86 -0.02 10.67
N GLN A 87 -2.33 -1.11 11.27
CA GLN A 87 -1.60 -2.36 11.45
C GLN A 87 -1.26 -3.03 10.11
N SER A 88 -2.15 -2.94 9.11
CA SER A 88 -1.87 -3.43 7.76
C SER A 88 -0.75 -2.62 7.09
N ALA A 89 -0.85 -1.28 7.15
CA ALA A 89 0.18 -0.40 6.61
C ALA A 89 1.53 -0.60 7.31
N MET A 90 1.52 -0.78 8.64
CA MET A 90 2.73 -0.99 9.42
C MET A 90 3.45 -2.29 9.12
N ARG A 91 2.71 -3.36 8.80
CA ARG A 91 3.33 -4.61 8.34
C ARG A 91 4.07 -4.40 7.02
N ILE A 92 3.45 -3.72 6.06
CA ILE A 92 4.06 -3.48 4.74
C ILE A 92 5.29 -2.57 4.89
N TYR A 93 5.15 -1.44 5.60
CA TYR A 93 6.26 -0.54 5.88
C TYR A 93 7.39 -1.23 6.65
N GLY A 94 7.06 -1.99 7.69
CA GLY A 94 8.05 -2.72 8.50
C GLY A 94 8.80 -3.77 7.68
N SER A 95 8.11 -4.53 6.83
CA SER A 95 8.75 -5.49 5.93
C SER A 95 9.65 -4.80 4.91
N TYR A 96 9.19 -3.70 4.29
CA TYR A 96 10.00 -2.95 3.34
C TYR A 96 11.27 -2.38 4.00
N SER A 97 11.11 -1.71 5.15
CA SER A 97 12.23 -1.12 5.90
C SER A 97 13.23 -2.15 6.44
N GLN A 98 12.85 -3.42 6.58
CA GLN A 98 13.78 -4.50 6.94
C GLN A 98 14.60 -4.99 5.75
N LEU A 99 14.09 -4.84 4.53
CA LEU A 99 14.78 -5.25 3.31
C LEU A 99 15.70 -4.16 2.78
N ASP A 100 15.33 -2.90 2.93
CA ASP A 100 16.11 -1.70 2.56
C ASP A 100 17.30 -1.54 3.53
N GLU A 101 18.42 -2.18 3.20
CA GLU A 101 19.59 -2.29 4.09
C GLU A 101 20.34 -0.96 4.19
N ASP A 102 20.44 -0.22 3.09
CA ASP A 102 21.14 1.06 3.02
C ASP A 102 20.23 2.26 3.39
N ARG A 103 18.92 2.02 3.54
CA ARG A 103 17.90 3.00 3.91
C ARG A 103 17.79 4.13 2.90
N ASN A 104 18.00 3.82 1.62
CA ASN A 104 17.89 4.79 0.54
C ASN A 104 16.44 4.98 0.06
N GLY A 105 15.49 4.14 0.54
CA GLY A 105 14.08 4.21 0.18
C GLY A 105 13.71 3.45 -1.09
N MET A 106 14.62 2.61 -1.60
CA MET A 106 14.49 1.76 -2.77
C MET A 106 14.91 0.32 -2.41
N LEU A 107 14.40 -0.67 -3.14
CA LEU A 107 14.81 -2.07 -3.02
C LEU A 107 15.47 -2.57 -4.29
N THR A 108 16.68 -3.07 -4.15
CA THR A 108 17.35 -3.88 -5.16
C THR A 108 16.68 -5.26 -5.29
N ARG A 109 16.97 -5.95 -6.40
CA ARG A 109 16.51 -7.33 -6.62
C ARG A 109 16.99 -8.28 -5.53
N ASP A 110 18.23 -8.08 -5.08
CA ASP A 110 18.86 -8.90 -4.06
C ASP A 110 18.22 -8.65 -2.70
N GLU A 111 17.89 -7.40 -2.37
CA GLU A 111 17.11 -7.07 -1.18
C GLU A 111 15.72 -7.72 -1.21
N LEU A 112 14.97 -7.56 -2.31
CA LEU A 112 13.63 -8.16 -2.42
C LEU A 112 13.66 -9.69 -2.37
N SER A 113 14.74 -10.32 -2.85
CA SER A 113 14.88 -11.79 -2.81
C SER A 113 14.84 -12.36 -1.41
N ARG A 114 15.20 -11.57 -0.39
CA ARG A 114 15.18 -11.98 1.04
C ARG A 114 13.79 -11.95 1.64
N TYR A 115 12.81 -11.35 0.96
CA TYR A 115 11.43 -11.32 1.42
C TYR A 115 10.87 -12.74 1.62
N GLY A 116 10.16 -12.94 2.73
CA GLY A 116 9.52 -14.23 3.04
C GLY A 116 10.51 -15.38 3.17
N ASN A 117 11.73 -15.15 3.67
CA ASN A 117 12.79 -16.15 3.81
C ASN A 117 13.23 -16.81 2.48
N VAL A 118 13.43 -16.00 1.43
CA VAL A 118 13.92 -16.50 0.12
C VAL A 118 12.96 -17.51 -0.54
N THR A 119 11.66 -17.27 -0.38
CA THR A 119 10.62 -18.08 -1.03
C THR A 119 10.31 -17.62 -2.45
N LEU A 120 10.76 -16.42 -2.84
CA LEU A 120 10.58 -15.88 -4.19
C LEU A 120 11.59 -16.51 -5.16
N ILE A 121 11.09 -17.12 -6.24
CA ILE A 121 11.94 -17.68 -7.30
C ILE A 121 12.52 -16.58 -8.19
N ASP A 122 13.74 -16.79 -8.68
CA ASP A 122 14.46 -15.80 -9.51
C ASP A 122 13.67 -15.37 -10.76
N ALA A 123 12.95 -16.31 -11.40
CA ALA A 123 12.08 -15.99 -12.54
C ALA A 123 10.94 -15.01 -12.20
N PHE A 124 10.42 -15.07 -10.97
CA PHE A 124 9.40 -14.13 -10.49
C PHE A 124 10.02 -12.75 -10.26
N LEU A 125 11.16 -12.69 -9.56
CA LEU A 125 11.89 -11.44 -9.33
C LEU A 125 12.27 -10.76 -10.64
N TYR A 126 12.76 -11.53 -11.61
CA TYR A 126 13.08 -11.02 -12.94
C TYR A 126 11.85 -10.38 -13.61
N ARG A 127 10.67 -11.01 -13.53
CA ARG A 127 9.46 -10.48 -14.14
C ARG A 127 8.99 -9.20 -13.46
N VAL A 128 9.00 -9.18 -12.13
CA VAL A 128 8.63 -8.00 -11.34
C VAL A 128 9.50 -6.80 -11.68
N PHE A 129 10.83 -7.00 -11.73
CA PHE A 129 11.79 -5.93 -12.06
C PHE A 129 11.73 -5.51 -13.53
N HIS A 130 11.23 -6.35 -14.43
CA HIS A 130 11.05 -5.99 -15.84
C HIS A 130 9.73 -5.22 -16.09
N GLU A 131 8.67 -5.52 -15.34
CA GLU A 131 7.34 -4.94 -15.59
C GLU A 131 7.04 -3.67 -14.80
N TYR A 132 7.60 -3.51 -13.60
CA TYR A 132 7.14 -2.50 -12.64
C TYR A 132 8.22 -1.49 -12.22
N ILE A 133 9.42 -1.50 -12.80
CA ILE A 133 10.55 -0.66 -12.33
C ILE A 133 10.93 0.47 -13.29
N ASN A 134 11.27 1.60 -12.67
CA ASN A 134 11.83 2.82 -13.24
C ASN A 134 13.34 2.96 -12.89
N TYR A 135 13.99 4.02 -13.41
CA TYR A 135 15.46 4.28 -13.45
C TYR A 135 16.35 3.57 -12.40
N ASP A 136 17.42 2.94 -12.90
CA ASP A 136 18.51 2.24 -12.17
C ASP A 136 18.23 0.83 -11.59
N ALA A 137 17.13 0.19 -11.99
CA ALA A 137 16.80 -1.20 -11.63
C ALA A 137 16.50 -1.44 -10.14
N GLU A 138 15.99 -0.41 -9.47
CA GLU A 138 15.56 -0.44 -8.07
C GLU A 138 14.05 -0.16 -7.94
N MET A 139 13.43 -0.75 -6.93
CA MET A 139 11.99 -0.67 -6.68
C MET A 139 11.67 0.35 -5.58
N ASP A 140 10.87 1.34 -5.90
CA ASP A 140 10.34 2.28 -4.90
C ASP A 140 9.34 1.64 -3.93
N TYR A 141 9.13 2.27 -2.77
CA TYR A 141 8.14 1.88 -1.76
C TYR A 141 6.72 1.95 -2.28
#